data_AF-A0A7W5SGP9-F1
#
_entry.id   AF-A0A7W5SGP9-F1
#
_cell.length_a   1.000
_cell.length_b   1.000
_cell.length_c   1.000
_cell.angle_alpha   90.00
_cell.angle_beta   90.00
_cell.angle_gamma   90.00
#
_symmetry.space_group_name_H-M   'P 1'
#
loop_
_entity.id
_entity.type
_entity.pdbx_description
1 polymer ?
#
loop_
_entity_poly.entity_id
_entity_poly.type
_entity_poly.pdbx_seq_one_letter_code
_entity_poly.pdbx_strand_id
1 'polypeptide(L)'
;MSPQIILAVIFNVVMVGVLLFAALRGGRPERLGALINMAGFATTTAIRLIAASEGWAPGEVSILVIDAGVAAGFFWLGISTIRFWPIWAAGFAVADLFMSIFGALLPTVPLFAYHTGLGIYAYLALGALALGTFRLPANAEPYIGNGSRRLWVQHLKETT
;
A
#
# COMPACT_ATOMS: atom_id res chain seq x y z
N MET A 1 27.40 -6.76 6.60
CA MET A 1 26.12 -7.11 5.95
C MET A 1 26.09 -6.45 4.59
N SER A 2 25.52 -7.08 3.56
CA SER A 2 25.39 -6.44 2.25
C SER A 2 24.39 -5.28 2.31
N PRO A 3 24.57 -4.18 1.55
CA PRO A 3 23.65 -3.04 1.53
C PRO A 3 22.18 -3.43 1.26
N GLN A 4 21.97 -4.46 0.43
CA GLN A 4 20.65 -4.96 0.07
C GLN A 4 19.91 -5.55 1.27
N ILE A 5 20.62 -6.28 2.13
CA ILE A 5 20.02 -6.86 3.35
C ILE A 5 19.63 -5.74 4.33
N ILE A 6 20.47 -4.71 4.46
CA ILE A 6 20.18 -3.55 5.31
C ILE A 6 18.90 -2.85 4.84
N LEU A 7 18.78 -2.58 3.54
CA LEU A 7 17.58 -1.93 2.97
C LEU A 7 16.31 -2.77 3.14
N ALA A 8 16.41 -4.10 2.96
CA ALA A 8 15.28 -5.01 3.18
C ALA A 8 14.84 -5.04 4.65
N VAL A 9 15.79 -5.06 5.59
CA VAL A 9 15.48 -4.99 7.03
C VAL A 9 14.82 -3.67 7.39
N ILE A 10 15.35 -2.55 6.91
CA ILE A 10 14.76 -1.21 7.14
C ILE A 10 13.32 -1.18 6.61
N PHE A 11 13.09 -1.66 5.38
CA PHE A 11 11.75 -1.70 4.79
C PHE A 11 10.79 -2.50 5.67
N ASN A 12 11.17 -3.70 6.09
CA ASN A 12 10.32 -4.56 6.93
C ASN A 12 10.00 -3.91 8.28
N VAL A 13 10.98 -3.27 8.92
CA VAL A 13 10.78 -2.55 10.19
C VAL A 13 9.82 -1.39 10.00
N VAL A 14 9.99 -0.58 8.95
CA VAL A 14 9.09 0.54 8.64
C VAL A 14 7.69 0.05 8.33
N MET A 15 7.56 -0.99 7.49
CA MET A 15 6.29 -1.59 7.14
C MET A 15 5.55 -2.09 8.40
N VAL A 16 6.19 -2.92 9.22
CA VAL A 16 5.59 -3.43 10.46
C VAL A 16 5.21 -2.29 11.40
N GLY A 17 6.07 -1.28 11.56
CA GLY A 17 5.78 -0.10 12.37
C GLY A 17 4.54 0.66 11.92
N VAL A 18 4.42 0.93 10.61
CA VAL A 18 3.27 1.65 10.03
C VAL A 18 1.99 0.81 10.12
N LEU A 19 2.07 -0.49 9.85
CA LEU A 19 0.92 -1.38 9.94
C LEU A 19 0.40 -1.50 11.38
N LEU A 20 1.29 -1.64 12.36
CA LEU A 20 0.93 -1.63 13.78
C LEU A 20 0.34 -0.29 14.20
N PHE A 21 0.93 0.82 13.76
CA PHE A 21 0.41 2.16 14.03
C PHE A 21 -1.02 2.33 13.48
N ALA A 22 -1.27 1.91 12.25
CA ALA A 22 -2.59 1.93 11.62
C ALA A 22 -3.58 0.96 12.30
N ALA A 23 -3.13 -0.19 12.78
CA ALA A 23 -3.98 -1.14 13.50
C ALA A 23 -4.42 -0.60 14.87
N LEU A 24 -3.48 -0.03 15.63
CA LEU A 24 -3.70 0.44 17.00
C LEU A 24 -4.46 1.77 17.05
N ARG A 25 -4.09 2.73 16.19
CA ARG A 25 -4.63 4.10 16.22
C ARG A 25 -5.57 4.41 15.06
N GLY A 26 -5.48 3.68 13.95
CA GLY A 26 -6.25 3.97 12.75
C GLY A 26 -7.73 3.62 12.87
N GLY A 27 -8.55 4.31 12.08
CA GLY A 27 -9.96 4.04 11.92
C GLY A 27 -10.20 2.87 10.98
N ARG A 28 -11.45 2.67 10.58
CA ARG A 28 -11.81 1.59 9.64
C ARG A 28 -11.04 1.69 8.30
N PRO A 29 -10.87 2.88 7.69
CA PRO A 29 -10.12 3.04 6.45
C PRO A 29 -8.64 2.66 6.61
N GLU A 30 -8.00 3.11 7.68
CA GLU A 30 -6.58 2.88 7.93
C GLU A 30 -6.29 1.40 8.19
N ARG A 31 -7.17 0.72 8.93
CA ARG A 31 -7.09 -0.74 9.14
C ARG A 31 -7.26 -1.53 7.84
N LEU A 32 -8.17 -1.11 6.97
CA LEU A 32 -8.33 -1.73 5.64
C LEU A 32 -7.09 -1.49 4.76
N GLY A 33 -6.52 -0.28 4.80
CA GLY A 33 -5.25 0.02 4.13
C GLY A 33 -4.09 -0.83 4.63
N ALA A 34 -4.01 -1.06 5.93
CA ALA A 34 -3.02 -1.95 6.53
C ALA A 34 -3.21 -3.39 6.06
N LEU A 35 -4.46 -3.87 6.00
CA LEU A 35 -4.78 -5.20 5.51
C LEU A 35 -4.40 -5.39 4.03
N ILE A 36 -4.67 -4.39 3.18
CA ILE A 36 -4.29 -4.42 1.75
C ILE A 36 -2.77 -4.56 1.59
N ASN A 37 -1.99 -3.74 2.30
CA ASN A 37 -0.52 -3.84 2.28
C ASN A 37 -0.02 -5.20 2.79
N MET A 38 -0.58 -5.67 3.92
CA MET A 38 -0.19 -6.95 4.52
C MET A 38 -0.52 -8.12 3.59
N ALA A 39 -1.69 -8.11 2.94
CA ALA A 39 -2.09 -9.12 1.97
C ALA A 39 -1.18 -9.11 0.73
N GLY A 40 -0.85 -7.93 0.19
CA GLY A 40 0.10 -7.79 -0.91
C GLY A 40 1.47 -8.35 -0.54
N PHE A 41 2.02 -7.94 0.59
CA PHE A 41 3.32 -8.44 1.08
C PHE A 41 3.33 -9.96 1.31
N ALA A 42 2.29 -10.50 1.96
CA ALA A 42 2.20 -11.93 2.26
C ALA A 42 2.07 -12.76 0.98
N THR A 43 1.24 -12.31 0.03
CA THR A 43 1.03 -13.01 -1.26
C THR A 43 2.30 -13.01 -2.09
N THR A 44 2.95 -11.85 -2.21
CA THR A 44 4.23 -11.73 -2.91
C THR A 44 5.25 -12.66 -2.26
N THR A 45 5.42 -12.61 -0.93
CA THR A 45 6.38 -13.45 -0.20
C THR A 45 6.08 -14.95 -0.37
N ALA A 46 4.82 -15.35 -0.30
CA ALA A 46 4.42 -16.75 -0.48
C ALA A 46 4.76 -17.26 -1.88
N ILE A 47 4.43 -16.50 -2.93
CA ILE A 47 4.86 -16.79 -4.30
C ILE A 47 6.38 -16.86 -4.36
N ARG A 48 7.08 -15.97 -3.63
CA ARG A 48 8.54 -15.98 -3.66
C ARG A 48 9.16 -17.26 -3.14
N LEU A 49 8.59 -17.79 -2.06
CA LEU A 49 9.06 -19.01 -1.41
C LEU A 49 8.76 -20.26 -2.27
N ILE A 50 7.64 -20.26 -3.00
CA ILE A 50 7.24 -21.37 -3.86
C ILE A 50 8.05 -21.38 -5.17
N ALA A 51 8.24 -20.23 -5.80
CA ALA A 51 8.93 -20.08 -7.08
C ALA A 51 10.47 -19.98 -6.95
N ALA A 52 11.03 -20.24 -5.76
CA ALA A 52 12.47 -20.08 -5.48
C ALA A 52 13.40 -20.92 -6.37
N SER A 53 12.88 -21.91 -7.09
CA SER A 53 13.63 -22.81 -7.97
C SER A 53 13.81 -22.33 -9.42
N GLU A 54 12.96 -21.41 -9.92
CA GLU A 54 12.95 -21.08 -11.36
C GLU A 54 13.72 -19.80 -11.75
N GLY A 55 14.25 -19.06 -10.76
CA GLY A 55 14.98 -17.81 -11.02
C GLY A 55 14.04 -16.63 -11.30
N TRP A 56 14.39 -15.45 -10.79
CA TRP A 56 13.54 -14.26 -10.83
C TRP A 56 13.79 -13.41 -12.07
N ALA A 57 12.76 -13.22 -12.89
CA ALA A 57 12.77 -12.20 -13.93
C ALA A 57 12.08 -10.92 -13.43
N PRO A 58 12.62 -9.72 -13.72
CA PRO A 58 11.89 -8.47 -13.56
C PRO A 58 10.56 -8.52 -14.34
N GLY A 59 9.47 -8.07 -13.73
CA GLY A 59 8.17 -8.01 -14.40
C GLY A 59 7.40 -9.33 -14.48
N GLU A 60 7.62 -10.25 -13.53
CA GLU A 60 6.86 -11.48 -13.42
C GLU A 60 5.35 -11.18 -13.33
N VAL A 61 4.57 -11.82 -14.22
CA VAL A 61 3.12 -11.57 -14.34
C VAL A 61 2.39 -11.80 -13.02
N SER A 62 2.87 -12.74 -12.20
CA SER A 62 2.36 -13.03 -10.86
C SER A 62 2.42 -11.82 -9.93
N ILE A 63 3.55 -11.12 -9.87
CA ILE A 63 3.72 -9.90 -9.05
C ILE A 63 2.86 -8.77 -9.61
N LEU A 64 2.84 -8.60 -10.93
CA LEU A 64 2.06 -7.54 -11.58
C LEU A 64 0.57 -7.63 -11.24
N VAL A 65 0.02 -8.84 -11.18
CA VAL A 65 -1.38 -9.08 -10.78
C VAL A 65 -1.63 -8.69 -9.32
N ILE A 66 -0.67 -8.94 -8.42
CA ILE A 66 -0.77 -8.54 -7.01
C ILE A 66 -0.75 -7.02 -6.89
N ASP A 67 0.19 -6.35 -7.56
CA ASP A 67 0.33 -4.89 -7.55
C ASP A 67 -0.94 -4.23 -8.11
N ALA A 68 -1.52 -4.79 -9.18
CA ALA A 68 -2.79 -4.34 -9.72
C ALA A 68 -3.94 -4.51 -8.71
N GLY A 69 -3.98 -5.63 -7.97
CA GLY A 69 -4.94 -5.86 -6.89
C GLY A 69 -4.80 -4.87 -5.73
N VAL A 70 -3.57 -4.55 -5.33
CA VAL A 70 -3.25 -3.54 -4.32
C VAL A 70 -3.70 -2.14 -4.79
N ALA A 71 -3.37 -1.76 -6.02
CA ALA A 71 -3.79 -0.50 -6.62
C ALA A 71 -5.32 -0.38 -6.67
N ALA A 72 -6.01 -1.43 -7.12
CA ALA A 72 -7.47 -1.49 -7.13
C ALA A 72 -8.07 -1.39 -5.71
N GLY A 73 -7.45 -2.05 -4.72
CA GLY A 73 -7.83 -1.97 -3.32
C GLY A 73 -7.74 -0.55 -2.75
N PHE A 74 -6.65 0.16 -3.01
CA PHE A 74 -6.50 1.55 -2.58
C PHE A 74 -7.43 2.50 -3.33
N PHE A 75 -7.63 2.28 -4.63
CA PHE A 75 -8.58 3.06 -5.41
C PHE A 75 -10.01 2.91 -4.84
N TRP A 76 -10.44 1.67 -4.60
CA TRP A 76 -11.72 1.37 -3.95
C TRP A 76 -11.84 2.04 -2.58
N LEU A 77 -10.78 1.99 -1.77
CA LEU A 77 -10.75 2.63 -0.46
C LEU A 77 -10.87 4.16 -0.58
N GLY A 78 -10.25 4.77 -1.59
CA GLY A 78 -10.31 6.21 -1.85
C GLY A 78 -11.69 6.70 -2.24
N ILE A 79 -12.44 5.92 -3.05
CA ILE A 79 -13.79 6.32 -3.46
C ILE A 79 -14.87 6.00 -2.41
N SER A 80 -14.61 5.02 -1.53
CA SER A 80 -15.57 4.54 -0.52
C SER A 80 -15.46 5.25 0.84
N THR A 81 -14.40 6.03 1.05
CA THR A 81 -14.13 6.71 2.32
C THR A 81 -14.11 8.23 2.16
N ILE A 82 -14.23 8.94 3.27
CA ILE A 82 -14.07 10.41 3.33
C ILE A 82 -12.59 10.83 3.50
N ARG A 83 -11.68 9.85 3.52
CA ARG A 83 -10.25 10.07 3.76
C ARG A 83 -9.55 10.32 2.43
N PHE A 84 -8.67 11.31 2.41
CA PHE A 84 -7.94 11.68 1.20
C PHE A 84 -6.69 10.81 0.96
N TRP A 85 -6.07 10.30 2.03
CA TRP A 85 -4.82 9.54 1.95
C TRP A 85 -4.88 8.27 1.05
N PRO A 86 -5.99 7.52 0.92
CA PRO A 86 -6.02 6.34 0.05
C PRO A 86 -5.88 6.69 -1.43
N ILE A 87 -6.26 7.91 -1.85
CA ILE A 87 -6.08 8.38 -3.23
C ILE A 87 -4.58 8.54 -3.54
N TRP A 88 -3.80 9.05 -2.57
CA TRP A 88 -2.34 9.10 -2.70
C TRP A 88 -1.73 7.70 -2.79
N ALA A 89 -2.13 6.79 -1.90
CA ALA A 89 -1.66 5.41 -1.92
C ALA A 89 -2.01 4.71 -3.25
N ALA A 90 -3.20 4.93 -3.81
CA ALA A 90 -3.60 4.42 -5.12
C ALA A 90 -2.70 4.97 -6.24
N GLY A 91 -2.41 6.27 -6.23
CA GLY A 91 -1.50 6.89 -7.20
C GLY A 91 -0.09 6.30 -7.16
N PHE A 92 0.45 6.08 -5.97
CA PHE A 92 1.76 5.44 -5.80
C PHE A 92 1.74 3.98 -6.25
N ALA A 93 0.69 3.21 -5.93
CA ALA A 93 0.54 1.84 -6.38
C ALA A 93 0.40 1.71 -7.92
N VAL A 94 -0.25 2.69 -8.57
CA VAL A 94 -0.29 2.74 -10.04
C VAL A 94 1.09 3.05 -10.62
N ALA A 95 1.85 3.99 -10.03
CA ALA A 95 3.20 4.28 -10.47
C ALA A 95 4.12 3.05 -10.32
N ASP A 96 3.95 2.28 -9.24
CA ASP A 96 4.61 1.00 -9.01
C ASP A 96 4.29 -0.02 -10.10
N LEU A 97 3.00 -0.15 -10.46
CA LEU A 97 2.54 -0.99 -11.55
C LEU A 97 3.20 -0.63 -12.89
N PHE A 98 3.32 0.66 -13.19
CA PHE A 98 4.03 1.12 -14.39
C PHE A 98 5.51 0.76 -14.36
N MET A 99 6.18 0.85 -13.20
CA MET A 99 7.58 0.39 -13.08
C MET A 99 7.70 -1.11 -13.38
N SER A 100 6.78 -1.93 -12.88
CA SER A 100 6.70 -3.37 -13.18
C SER A 100 6.47 -3.64 -14.68
N ILE A 101 5.55 -2.94 -15.32
CA ILE A 101 5.27 -3.08 -16.76
C ILE A 101 6.48 -2.68 -17.60
N PHE A 102 7.07 -1.50 -17.34
CA PHE A 102 8.22 -1.04 -18.11
C PHE A 102 9.47 -1.87 -17.85
N GLY A 103 9.65 -2.38 -16.63
CA GLY A 103 10.72 -3.34 -16.32
C GLY A 103 10.60 -4.65 -17.11
N ALA A 104 9.37 -5.09 -17.40
CA ALA A 104 9.12 -6.28 -18.23
C ALA A 104 9.34 -6.00 -19.73
N LEU A 105 8.90 -4.83 -20.22
CA LEU A 105 8.91 -4.49 -21.64
C LEU A 105 10.26 -3.96 -22.14
N LEU A 106 11.08 -3.39 -21.26
CA LEU A 106 12.35 -2.77 -21.62
C LEU A 106 13.53 -3.64 -21.14
N PRO A 107 14.17 -4.40 -22.04
CA PRO A 107 15.22 -5.37 -21.69
C PRO A 107 16.52 -4.74 -21.16
N THR A 108 16.68 -3.41 -21.24
CA THR A 108 17.88 -2.67 -20.83
C THR A 108 17.66 -1.77 -19.62
N VAL A 109 16.56 -1.93 -18.87
CA VAL A 109 16.36 -1.15 -17.64
C VAL A 109 17.39 -1.59 -16.59
N PRO A 110 18.20 -0.67 -16.04
CA PRO A 110 19.11 -1.02 -14.96
C PRO A 110 18.30 -1.57 -13.78
N LEU A 111 18.66 -2.77 -13.28
CA LEU A 111 18.01 -3.38 -12.11
C LEU A 111 17.95 -2.42 -10.91
N PHE A 112 18.97 -1.58 -10.76
CA PHE A 112 19.00 -0.54 -9.74
C PHE A 112 17.82 0.46 -9.87
N ALA A 113 17.56 0.97 -11.08
CA ALA A 113 16.47 1.91 -11.32
C ALA A 113 15.10 1.27 -11.08
N TYR A 114 14.95 0.00 -11.52
CA TYR A 114 13.75 -0.80 -11.28
C TYR A 114 13.48 -0.99 -9.78
N HIS A 115 14.44 -1.54 -9.02
CA HIS A 115 14.26 -1.81 -7.59
C HIS A 115 14.13 -0.55 -6.74
N THR A 116 14.84 0.53 -7.11
CA THR A 116 14.74 1.81 -6.40
C THR A 116 13.38 2.46 -6.60
N GLY A 117 12.85 2.42 -7.84
CA GLY A 117 11.49 2.92 -8.14
C GLY A 117 10.44 2.17 -7.32
N LEU A 118 10.47 0.83 -7.35
CA LEU A 118 9.53 0.02 -6.58
C LEU A 118 9.59 0.33 -5.07
N GLY A 119 10.81 0.43 -4.53
CA GLY A 119 11.00 0.77 -3.12
C GLY A 119 10.44 2.13 -2.75
N ILE A 120 10.70 3.17 -3.56
CA ILE A 120 10.22 4.53 -3.30
C ILE A 120 8.68 4.57 -3.27
N TYR A 121 8.00 3.95 -4.23
CA TYR A 121 6.54 3.97 -4.27
C TYR A 121 5.91 3.21 -3.10
N ALA A 122 6.52 2.10 -2.68
CA ALA A 122 6.10 1.39 -1.48
C ALA A 122 6.25 2.25 -0.21
N TYR A 123 7.38 2.95 -0.04
CA TYR A 123 7.57 3.87 1.11
C TYR A 123 6.59 5.04 1.08
N LEU A 124 6.29 5.59 -0.10
CA LEU A 124 5.32 6.68 -0.25
C LEU A 124 3.88 6.22 0.08
N ALA A 125 3.50 5.01 -0.32
CA ALA A 125 2.22 4.41 0.05
C ALA A 125 2.11 4.17 1.56
N LEU A 126 3.16 3.65 2.20
CA LEU A 126 3.24 3.51 3.66
C LEU A 126 3.20 4.88 4.36
N GLY A 127 3.90 5.88 3.81
CA GLY A 127 3.87 7.26 4.28
C GLY A 127 2.47 7.86 4.23
N ALA A 128 1.73 7.64 3.15
CA ALA A 128 0.34 8.07 3.02
C ALA A 128 -0.56 7.42 4.10
N LEU A 129 -0.40 6.12 4.35
CA LEU A 129 -1.12 5.41 5.41
C LEU A 129 -0.77 5.94 6.82
N ALA A 130 0.52 6.18 7.08
CA ALA A 130 0.98 6.75 8.35
C ALA A 130 0.43 8.16 8.57
N LEU A 131 0.45 9.01 7.54
CA LEU A 131 -0.13 10.36 7.58
C LEU A 131 -1.65 10.31 7.81
N GLY A 132 -2.36 9.39 7.14
CA GLY A 132 -3.78 9.15 7.35
C GLY A 132 -4.11 8.80 8.80
N THR A 133 -3.32 7.88 9.37
CA THR A 133 -3.45 7.43 10.76
C THR A 133 -3.12 8.54 11.75
N PHE A 134 -2.08 9.33 11.51
CA PHE A 134 -1.68 10.43 12.38
C PHE A 134 -2.72 11.55 12.41
N ARG A 135 -3.35 11.84 11.26
CA ARG A 135 -4.40 12.86 11.13
C ARG A 135 -5.73 12.46 11.78
N LEU A 136 -5.91 11.20 12.19
CA LEU A 136 -7.09 10.78 12.92
C LEU A 136 -7.01 11.26 14.38
N PRO A 137 -7.96 12.10 14.85
CA PRO A 137 -8.04 12.47 16.26
C PRO A 137 -8.35 11.25 17.13
N ALA A 138 -7.73 11.16 18.32
CA ALA A 138 -7.94 10.05 19.24
C ALA A 138 -9.39 9.99 19.79
N ASN A 139 -10.07 11.13 19.83
CA ASN A 139 -11.45 11.31 20.25
C ASN A 139 -12.41 11.50 19.07
N ALA A 140 -12.06 10.98 17.88
CA ALA A 140 -12.90 11.12 16.70
C ALA A 140 -14.31 10.52 16.94
N GLU A 141 -15.34 11.26 16.54
CA GLU A 141 -16.71 10.79 16.60
C GLU A 141 -16.88 9.48 15.79
N PRO A 142 -17.80 8.58 16.19
CA PRO A 142 -17.89 7.24 15.60
C PRO A 142 -18.03 7.22 14.05
N TYR A 143 -18.72 8.20 13.46
CA TYR A 143 -18.85 8.30 12.00
C TYR A 143 -17.56 8.78 11.31
N ILE A 144 -16.77 9.64 11.97
CA ILE A 144 -15.43 10.06 11.51
C ILE A 144 -14.46 8.88 11.61
N GLY A 145 -14.48 8.13 12.72
CA GLY A 145 -13.65 6.93 12.91
C GLY A 145 -13.98 5.80 11.93
N ASN A 146 -15.26 5.62 11.58
CA ASN A 146 -15.67 4.70 10.52
C ASN A 146 -15.20 5.17 9.13
N GLY A 147 -15.27 6.48 8.89
CA GLY A 147 -14.77 7.11 7.67
C GLY A 147 -15.46 6.66 6.38
N SER A 148 -16.57 5.89 6.47
CA SER A 148 -17.36 5.50 5.31
C SER A 148 -18.10 6.71 4.74
N ARG A 149 -17.99 6.88 3.42
CA ARG A 149 -18.70 7.95 2.69
C ARG A 149 -20.22 7.85 2.85
N ARG A 150 -20.77 6.64 2.97
CA ARG A 150 -22.21 6.41 3.15
C ARG A 150 -22.72 6.96 4.48
N LEU A 151 -22.02 6.64 5.58
CA LEU A 151 -22.39 7.12 6.91
C LEU A 151 -22.27 8.63 7.02
N TRP A 152 -21.24 9.22 6.41
CA TRP A 152 -21.09 10.67 6.35
C TRP A 152 -22.26 11.35 5.63
N VAL A 153 -22.70 10.83 4.47
CA VAL A 153 -23.86 11.36 3.75
C VAL A 153 -25.15 11.20 4.56
N GLN A 154 -25.31 10.10 5.29
CA GLN A 154 -26.47 9.92 6.17
C GLN A 154 -26.47 10.94 7.31
N HIS A 155 -25.34 11.14 7.99
CA HIS A 155 -25.21 12.12 9.05
C HIS A 155 -25.56 13.53 8.57
N LEU A 156 -25.06 13.95 7.39
CA LEU A 156 -25.39 15.24 6.80
C LEU A 156 -26.90 15.43 6.54
N LYS A 157 -27.62 14.36 6.18
CA LYS A 157 -29.08 14.41 5.96
C LYS A 157 -29.87 14.52 7.27
N GLU A 158 -29.34 14.03 8.37
CA GLU A 158 -30.00 14.07 9.69
C GLU A 158 -29.80 15.43 10.38
N THR A 159 -28.76 16.18 10.01
CA THR A 159 -28.40 17.47 10.63
C THR A 159 -28.77 18.71 9.82
N THR A 160 -29.28 18.55 8.59
CA THR A 160 -29.69 19.65 7.69
C THR A 160 -31.21 19.68 7.56
#